data_AF-A0A3D3S7F9-F1
#
_entry.id   AF-A0A3D3S7F9-F1
#
_cell.length_a   1.000
_cell.length_b   1.000
_cell.length_c   1.000
_cell.angle_alpha   90.00
_cell.angle_beta   90.00
_cell.angle_gamma   90.00
#
_symmetry.space_group_name_H-M   'P 1'
#
loop_
_entity.id
_entity.type
_entity.pdbx_description
1 polymer ?
#
loop_
_entity_poly.entity_id
_entity_poly.type
_entity_poly.pdbx_seq_one_letter_code
_entity_poly.pdbx_strand_id
1 'polypeptide(L)'
;MENRTSFHTNAKALLVLASVCAFLAIFATIDTSEHYKAWKTARRWTQEQKSVAPAMDADLMHGFILGALAIDTAIIALSFACGLTLGIGVATDSPASFSAAKWLGWISIGLGLLYSVIMITYQCRVGSRVVLKGPIFDYDLGMQLPIALAVGGFPLSFAMYLLYCLRKRRCS
;
A
#
# COMPACT_ATOMS: atom_id res chain seq x y z
N MET A 1 -24.27 -17.24 -24.40
CA MET A 1 -22.85 -17.59 -24.12
C MET A 1 -21.96 -16.35 -23.93
N GLU A 2 -22.21 -15.26 -24.64
CA GLU A 2 -21.43 -14.00 -24.60
C GLU A 2 -21.43 -13.26 -23.23
N ASN A 3 -22.53 -13.33 -22.46
CA ASN A 3 -22.58 -12.74 -21.12
C ASN A 3 -21.69 -13.47 -20.08
N ARG A 4 -21.53 -14.79 -20.21
CA ARG A 4 -20.68 -15.57 -19.28
C ARG A 4 -19.19 -15.29 -19.51
N THR A 5 -18.74 -15.17 -20.76
CA THR A 5 -17.34 -14.86 -21.09
C THR A 5 -16.95 -13.44 -20.64
N SER A 6 -17.85 -12.46 -20.79
CA SER A 6 -17.66 -11.09 -20.28
C SER A 6 -17.57 -11.04 -18.75
N PHE A 7 -18.36 -11.85 -18.03
CA PHE A 7 -18.33 -11.95 -16.57
C PHE A 7 -17.00 -12.55 -16.06
N HIS A 8 -16.58 -13.69 -16.59
CA HIS A 8 -15.33 -14.34 -16.22
C HIS A 8 -14.09 -13.47 -16.48
N THR A 9 -14.09 -12.68 -17.56
CA THR A 9 -12.97 -11.80 -17.88
C THR A 9 -12.83 -10.65 -16.87
N ASN A 10 -13.93 -10.10 -16.36
CA ASN A 10 -13.88 -9.08 -15.31
C ASN A 10 -13.46 -9.65 -13.97
N ALA A 11 -13.89 -10.87 -13.65
CA ALA A 11 -13.50 -11.56 -12.44
C ALA A 11 -11.98 -11.79 -12.43
N LYS A 12 -11.40 -12.26 -13.54
CA LYS A 12 -9.94 -12.40 -13.68
C LYS A 12 -9.20 -11.08 -13.48
N ALA A 13 -9.66 -10.00 -14.10
CA ALA A 13 -9.03 -8.68 -13.95
C ALA A 13 -9.07 -8.17 -12.50
N LEU A 14 -10.19 -8.38 -11.80
CA LEU A 14 -10.35 -7.99 -10.40
C LEU A 14 -9.51 -8.87 -9.46
N LEU A 15 -9.37 -10.16 -9.75
CA LEU A 15 -8.49 -11.06 -9.01
C LEU A 15 -7.02 -10.62 -9.14
N VAL A 16 -6.58 -10.31 -10.36
CA VAL A 16 -5.22 -9.78 -10.61
C VAL A 16 -5.00 -8.48 -9.85
N LEU A 17 -5.97 -7.56 -9.87
CA LEU A 17 -5.90 -6.31 -9.11
C LEU A 17 -5.69 -6.57 -7.62
N ALA A 18 -6.52 -7.44 -7.03
CA ALA A 18 -6.43 -7.78 -5.62
C ALA A 18 -5.09 -8.44 -5.27
N SER A 19 -4.60 -9.36 -6.11
CA SER A 19 -3.31 -10.01 -5.91
C SER A 19 -2.14 -9.03 -5.98
N VAL A 20 -2.14 -8.10 -6.93
CA VAL A 20 -1.09 -7.07 -7.05
C VAL A 20 -1.13 -6.14 -5.84
N CYS A 21 -2.32 -5.67 -5.42
CA CYS A 21 -2.44 -4.83 -4.23
C CYS A 21 -1.94 -5.53 -2.96
N ALA A 22 -2.30 -6.79 -2.75
CA ALA A 22 -1.82 -7.58 -1.62
C ALA A 22 -0.30 -7.75 -1.66
N PHE A 23 0.27 -8.09 -2.83
CA PHE A 23 1.70 -8.30 -3.00
C PHE A 23 2.50 -7.02 -2.70
N LEU A 24 2.09 -5.89 -3.27
CA LEU A 24 2.74 -4.59 -3.04
C LEU A 24 2.67 -4.19 -1.56
N ALA A 25 1.51 -4.35 -0.91
CA ALA A 25 1.34 -4.01 0.51
C ALA A 25 2.16 -4.91 1.44
N ILE A 26 2.19 -6.23 1.22
CA ILE A 26 3.00 -7.15 2.04
C ILE A 26 4.48 -6.79 1.93
N PHE A 27 4.95 -6.54 0.71
CA PHE A 27 6.36 -6.25 0.48
C PHE A 27 6.75 -4.88 1.07
N ALA A 28 5.88 -3.86 0.92
CA ALA A 28 6.04 -2.55 1.53
C ALA A 28 6.02 -2.59 3.07
N THR A 29 5.20 -3.46 3.66
CA THR A 29 5.06 -3.58 5.13
C THR A 29 6.38 -3.95 5.78
N ILE A 30 7.18 -4.83 5.17
CA ILE A 30 8.45 -5.30 5.73
C ILE A 30 9.37 -4.12 6.00
N ASP A 31 9.60 -3.29 4.99
CA ASP A 31 10.50 -2.14 5.11
C ASP A 31 9.89 -0.99 5.93
N THR A 32 8.59 -0.72 5.73
CA THR A 32 7.85 0.28 6.53
C THR A 32 7.91 -0.06 8.03
N SER A 33 7.96 -1.35 8.39
CA SER A 33 8.11 -1.79 9.79
C SER A 33 9.51 -1.52 10.37
N GLU A 34 10.56 -1.55 9.55
CA GLU A 34 11.91 -1.18 9.98
C GLU A 34 12.01 0.32 10.21
N HIS A 35 11.44 1.13 9.31
CA HIS A 35 11.30 2.57 9.51
C HIS A 35 10.53 2.89 10.80
N TYR A 36 9.49 2.12 11.11
CA TYR A 36 8.70 2.29 12.33
C TYR A 36 9.55 2.05 13.58
N LYS A 37 10.34 0.97 13.59
CA LYS A 37 11.23 0.63 14.71
C LYS A 37 12.29 1.71 14.90
N ALA A 38 12.87 2.23 13.81
CA ALA A 38 13.86 3.31 13.86
C ALA A 38 13.27 4.56 14.53
N TRP A 39 12.13 5.05 14.04
CA TRP A 39 11.50 6.25 14.60
C TRP A 39 10.93 6.06 16.01
N LYS A 40 10.39 4.88 16.31
CA LYS A 40 9.94 4.53 17.67
C LYS A 40 11.12 4.57 18.66
N THR A 41 12.30 4.12 18.23
CA THR A 41 13.51 4.16 19.05
C THR A 41 13.99 5.59 19.23
N ALA A 42 14.05 6.37 18.15
CA ALA A 42 14.46 7.77 18.18
C ALA A 42 13.58 8.65 19.08
N ARG A 43 12.27 8.35 19.14
CA ARG A 43 11.33 9.01 20.05
C ARG A 43 11.71 8.86 21.54
N ARG A 44 12.35 7.75 21.89
CA ARG A 44 12.74 7.41 23.27
C ARG A 44 14.14 7.89 23.65
N TRP A 45 14.87 8.55 22.75
CA TRP A 45 16.21 9.05 23.05
C TRP A 45 16.20 10.13 24.13
N THR A 46 17.19 10.08 25.01
CA THR A 46 17.43 11.13 26.01
C THR A 46 17.87 12.42 25.33
N GLN A 47 17.82 13.55 26.06
CA GLN A 47 18.27 14.83 25.51
C GLN A 47 19.77 14.80 25.15
N GLU A 48 20.58 14.10 25.94
CA GLU A 48 22.00 13.87 25.67
C GLU A 48 22.23 13.05 24.40
N GLN A 49 21.40 12.04 24.15
CA GLN A 49 21.47 11.27 22.90
C GLN A 49 21.04 12.11 21.69
N LYS A 50 20.04 12.99 21.86
CA LYS A 50 19.57 13.88 20.79
C LYS A 50 20.58 14.96 20.41
N SER A 51 21.45 15.39 21.33
CA SER A 51 22.49 16.38 21.04
C SER A 51 23.60 15.82 20.14
N VAL A 52 23.90 14.52 20.25
CA VAL A 52 24.87 13.81 19.39
C VAL A 52 24.23 13.18 18.15
N ALA A 53 22.92 12.92 18.18
CA ALA A 53 22.14 12.26 17.14
C ALA A 53 20.76 12.95 16.98
N PRO A 54 20.65 14.02 16.17
CA PRO A 54 19.45 14.86 16.12
C PRO A 54 18.28 14.18 15.40
N ALA A 55 17.20 13.92 16.14
CA ALA A 55 15.93 13.40 15.64
C ALA A 55 14.75 14.33 16.01
N MET A 56 14.82 15.59 15.57
CA MET A 56 13.87 16.65 15.96
C MET A 56 12.41 16.37 15.61
N ASP A 57 12.16 15.60 14.54
CA ASP A 57 10.82 15.35 14.00
C ASP A 57 10.31 13.93 14.27
N ALA A 58 10.89 13.22 15.24
CA ALA A 58 10.63 11.80 15.48
C ALA A 58 9.14 11.48 15.72
N ASP A 59 8.40 12.34 16.42
CA ASP A 59 6.97 12.15 16.68
C ASP A 59 6.14 12.20 15.38
N LEU A 60 6.43 13.16 14.50
CA LEU A 60 5.74 13.31 13.22
C LEU A 60 6.07 12.15 12.29
N MET A 61 7.34 11.77 12.19
CA MET A 61 7.79 10.66 11.35
C MET A 61 7.22 9.32 11.81
N HIS A 62 7.16 9.11 13.12
CA HIS A 62 6.51 7.95 13.71
C HIS A 62 5.02 7.90 13.34
N GLY A 63 4.32 9.04 13.37
CA GLY A 63 2.91 9.14 12.96
C GLY A 63 2.70 8.78 11.48
N PHE A 64 3.52 9.30 10.58
CA PHE A 64 3.45 8.97 9.14
C PHE A 64 3.64 7.47 8.89
N ILE A 65 4.67 6.89 9.48
CA ILE A 65 4.99 5.47 9.28
C ILE A 65 3.94 4.56 9.93
N LEU A 66 3.42 4.91 11.10
CA LEU A 66 2.32 4.17 11.71
C LEU A 66 1.06 4.20 10.84
N GLY A 67 0.75 5.38 10.26
CA GLY A 67 -0.34 5.51 9.29
C GLY A 67 -0.12 4.65 8.04
N ALA A 68 1.09 4.64 7.50
CA ALA A 68 1.46 3.80 6.36
C ALA A 68 1.29 2.30 6.67
N LEU A 69 1.76 1.83 7.83
CA LEU A 69 1.57 0.43 8.27
C LEU A 69 0.09 0.06 8.44
N ALA A 70 -0.71 0.97 9.00
CA ALA A 70 -2.15 0.74 9.17
C ALA A 70 -2.85 0.62 7.80
N ILE A 71 -2.44 1.44 6.83
CA ILE A 71 -2.94 1.39 5.47
C ILE A 71 -2.52 0.10 4.77
N ASP A 72 -1.25 -0.29 4.84
CA ASP A 72 -0.79 -1.56 4.26
C ASP A 72 -1.58 -2.75 4.83
N THR A 73 -1.76 -2.79 6.15
CA THR A 73 -2.55 -3.83 6.82
C THR A 73 -3.99 -3.85 6.30
N ALA A 74 -4.61 -2.68 6.12
CA ALA A 74 -5.95 -2.57 5.56
C ALA A 74 -6.01 -3.04 4.09
N ILE A 75 -5.03 -2.68 3.26
CA ILE A 75 -4.93 -3.11 1.85
C ILE A 75 -4.83 -4.64 1.79
N ILE A 76 -4.01 -5.25 2.64
CA ILE A 76 -3.87 -6.72 2.72
C ILE A 76 -5.22 -7.35 3.06
N ALA A 77 -5.85 -6.93 4.15
CA ALA A 77 -7.14 -7.47 4.59
C ALA A 77 -8.24 -7.31 3.52
N LEU A 78 -8.35 -6.13 2.91
CA LEU A 78 -9.33 -5.84 1.87
C LEU A 78 -9.06 -6.64 0.60
N SER A 79 -7.79 -6.85 0.23
CA SER A 79 -7.43 -7.63 -0.96
C SER A 79 -7.76 -9.12 -0.78
N PHE A 80 -7.53 -9.68 0.41
CA PHE A 80 -7.99 -11.03 0.76
C PHE A 80 -9.52 -11.13 0.76
N ALA A 81 -10.21 -10.18 1.39
CA ALA A 81 -11.67 -10.13 1.38
C ALA A 81 -12.23 -10.00 -0.05
N CYS A 82 -11.58 -9.22 -0.92
CA CYS A 82 -11.93 -9.08 -2.32
C CYS A 82 -11.82 -10.42 -3.05
N GLY A 83 -10.70 -11.14 -2.92
CA GLY A 83 -10.50 -12.46 -3.52
C GLY A 83 -11.54 -13.48 -3.06
N LEU A 84 -11.84 -13.52 -1.76
CA LEU A 84 -12.84 -14.42 -1.20
C LEU A 84 -14.26 -14.09 -1.69
N THR A 85 -14.65 -12.82 -1.63
CA THR A 85 -15.97 -12.36 -2.10
C THR A 85 -16.14 -12.61 -3.61
N LEU A 86 -15.07 -12.44 -4.38
CA LEU A 86 -15.06 -12.76 -5.80
C LEU A 86 -15.23 -14.26 -6.07
N GLY A 87 -14.53 -15.11 -5.31
CA GLY A 87 -14.67 -16.57 -5.41
C GLY A 87 -16.10 -17.02 -5.12
N ILE A 88 -16.72 -16.50 -4.05
CA ILE A 88 -18.14 -16.74 -3.73
C ILE A 88 -19.04 -16.27 -4.87
N GLY A 89 -18.82 -15.06 -5.38
CA GLY A 89 -19.62 -14.50 -6.46
C GLY A 89 -19.56 -15.31 -7.75
N VAL A 90 -18.40 -15.88 -8.09
CA VAL A 90 -18.24 -16.78 -9.23
C VAL A 90 -18.88 -18.15 -8.97
N ALA A 91 -18.74 -18.70 -7.77
CA ALA A 91 -19.30 -20.01 -7.44
C ALA A 91 -20.83 -20.01 -7.34
N THR A 92 -21.43 -18.88 -6.94
CA THR A 92 -22.88 -18.73 -6.74
C THR A 92 -23.58 -18.00 -7.88
N ASP A 93 -22.85 -17.61 -8.94
CA ASP A 93 -23.36 -16.74 -10.02
C ASP A 93 -24.07 -15.46 -9.48
N SER A 94 -23.66 -14.97 -8.31
CA SER A 94 -24.31 -13.86 -7.58
C SER A 94 -23.82 -12.48 -8.06
N PRO A 95 -24.69 -11.63 -8.66
CA PRO A 95 -24.31 -10.29 -9.08
C PRO A 95 -23.98 -9.36 -7.91
N ALA A 96 -24.65 -9.55 -6.77
CA ALA A 96 -24.45 -8.75 -5.56
C ALA A 96 -23.04 -8.98 -4.98
N SER A 97 -22.61 -10.24 -4.88
CA SER A 97 -21.26 -10.60 -4.42
C SER A 97 -20.19 -10.07 -5.37
N PHE A 98 -20.41 -10.15 -6.68
CA PHE A 98 -19.49 -9.56 -7.65
C PHE A 98 -19.36 -8.03 -7.51
N SER A 99 -20.48 -7.34 -7.29
CA SER A 99 -20.49 -5.89 -7.03
C SER A 99 -19.72 -5.52 -5.76
N ALA A 100 -19.91 -6.27 -4.68
CA ALA A 100 -19.18 -6.09 -3.43
C ALA A 100 -17.67 -6.27 -3.62
N ALA A 101 -17.24 -7.33 -4.32
CA ALA A 101 -15.82 -7.54 -4.64
C ALA A 101 -15.23 -6.37 -5.43
N LYS A 102 -15.99 -5.83 -6.40
CA LYS A 102 -15.56 -4.66 -7.17
C LYS A 102 -15.32 -3.43 -6.28
N TRP A 103 -16.23 -3.16 -5.33
CA TRP A 103 -16.04 -2.08 -4.37
C TRP A 103 -14.82 -2.29 -3.48
N LEU A 104 -14.60 -3.50 -2.98
CA LEU A 104 -13.40 -3.83 -2.20
C LEU A 104 -12.11 -3.59 -3.00
N GLY A 105 -12.10 -3.96 -4.29
CA GLY A 105 -10.97 -3.68 -5.18
C GLY A 105 -10.70 -2.18 -5.35
N TRP A 106 -11.74 -1.36 -5.55
CA TRP A 106 -11.60 0.10 -5.64
C TRP A 106 -11.11 0.74 -4.34
N ILE A 107 -11.60 0.28 -3.19
CA ILE A 107 -11.15 0.78 -1.89
C ILE A 107 -9.69 0.39 -1.66
N SER A 108 -9.32 -0.87 -1.92
CA SER A 108 -7.95 -1.36 -1.78
C SER A 108 -6.95 -0.53 -2.61
N ILE A 109 -7.28 -0.25 -3.87
CA ILE A 109 -6.39 0.56 -4.70
C ILE A 109 -6.37 2.04 -4.30
N GLY A 110 -7.50 2.60 -3.85
CA GLY A 110 -7.56 3.96 -3.33
C GLY A 110 -6.68 4.13 -2.08
N LEU A 111 -6.68 3.14 -1.19
CA LEU A 111 -5.76 3.08 -0.05
C LEU A 111 -4.30 2.93 -0.50
N GLY A 112 -4.04 2.14 -1.55
CA GLY A 112 -2.70 2.05 -2.15
C GLY A 112 -2.18 3.39 -2.67
N LEU A 113 -3.03 4.20 -3.31
CA LEU A 113 -2.68 5.56 -3.72
C LEU A 113 -2.41 6.48 -2.52
N LEU A 114 -3.24 6.36 -1.47
CA LEU A 114 -3.04 7.11 -0.23
C LEU A 114 -1.70 6.73 0.44
N TYR A 115 -1.35 5.44 0.47
CA TYR A 115 -0.05 4.96 0.92
C TYR A 115 1.08 5.63 0.13
N SER A 116 0.98 5.66 -1.21
CA SER A 116 1.99 6.32 -2.05
C SER A 116 2.17 7.79 -1.69
N VAL A 117 1.08 8.52 -1.49
CA VAL A 117 1.11 9.94 -1.08
C VAL A 117 1.77 10.11 0.29
N ILE A 118 1.44 9.25 1.26
CA ILE A 118 2.03 9.29 2.60
C ILE A 118 3.53 9.04 2.52
N MET A 119 3.98 8.03 1.77
CA MET A 119 5.40 7.71 1.66
C MET A 119 6.20 8.77 0.90
N ILE A 120 5.62 9.38 -0.13
CA ILE A 120 6.23 10.53 -0.81
C ILE A 120 6.35 11.71 0.17
N THR A 121 5.28 12.01 0.93
CA THR A 121 5.28 13.09 1.92
C THR A 121 6.32 12.83 3.02
N TYR A 122 6.40 11.58 3.50
CA TYR A 122 7.41 11.13 4.45
C TYR A 122 8.81 11.38 3.90
N GLN A 123 9.11 10.94 2.66
CA GLN A 123 10.42 11.15 2.04
C GLN A 123 10.75 12.65 1.85
N CYS A 124 9.79 13.46 1.39
CA CYS A 124 9.98 14.90 1.27
C CYS A 124 10.32 15.57 2.61
N ARG A 125 9.77 15.08 3.73
CA ARG A 125 10.05 15.63 5.06
C ARG A 125 11.33 15.10 5.69
N VAL A 126 11.67 13.83 5.45
CA VAL A 126 12.99 13.29 5.82
C VAL A 126 14.09 14.06 5.09
N GLY A 127 13.81 14.49 3.85
CA GLY A 127 14.70 15.35 3.06
C GLY A 127 15.94 14.59 2.62
N SER A 128 17.11 15.23 2.68
CA SER A 128 18.39 14.60 2.32
C SER A 128 18.97 13.68 3.40
N ARG A 129 18.23 13.41 4.49
CA ARG A 129 18.69 12.54 5.58
C ARG A 129 18.53 11.09 5.17
N VAL A 130 19.53 10.56 4.49
CA VAL A 130 19.58 9.14 4.10
C VAL A 130 19.77 8.25 5.32
N VAL A 131 20.40 8.77 6.38
CA VAL A 131 20.71 8.00 7.59
C VAL A 131 20.28 8.77 8.82
N LEU A 132 19.51 8.12 9.69
CA LEU A 132 19.26 8.58 11.05
C LEU A 132 20.42 8.13 11.93
N LYS A 133 21.30 9.08 12.25
CA LYS A 133 22.40 8.81 13.19
C LYS A 133 21.82 8.47 14.54
N GLY A 134 22.18 7.32 15.10
CA GLY A 134 21.77 6.91 16.43
C GLY A 134 22.94 6.88 17.41
N PRO A 135 22.66 6.86 18.72
CA PRO A 135 23.71 6.83 19.73
C PRO A 135 24.51 5.52 19.76
N ILE A 136 23.99 4.45 19.15
CA ILE A 136 24.61 3.11 19.11
C ILE A 136 24.72 2.61 17.67
N PHE A 137 23.69 2.80 16.84
CA PHE A 137 23.67 2.39 15.44
C PHE A 137 22.99 3.46 14.58
N ASP A 138 23.48 3.56 13.35
CA ASP A 138 22.93 4.38 12.30
C ASP A 138 21.82 3.60 11.57
N TYR A 139 20.65 4.22 11.37
CA TYR A 139 19.53 3.61 10.65
C TYR A 139 19.41 4.21 9.25
N ASP A 140 19.38 3.37 8.23
CA ASP A 140 19.10 3.81 6.86
C ASP A 140 17.60 4.18 6.74
N LEU A 141 17.33 5.42 6.35
CA LEU A 141 16.00 5.97 6.08
C LEU A 141 15.72 6.10 4.58
N GLY A 142 16.71 5.73 3.74
CA GLY A 142 16.57 5.67 2.31
C GLY A 142 15.39 4.81 1.90
N MET A 143 14.72 5.21 0.83
CA MET A 143 13.60 4.45 0.30
C MET A 143 14.12 3.12 -0.27
N GLN A 144 13.90 2.02 0.44
CA GLN A 144 14.35 0.73 -0.06
C GLN A 144 13.46 0.28 -1.22
N LEU A 145 13.98 -0.68 -1.98
CA LEU A 145 13.32 -1.21 -3.18
C LEU A 145 11.85 -1.63 -2.94
N PRO A 146 11.47 -2.28 -1.82
CA PRO A 146 10.08 -2.66 -1.57
C PRO A 146 9.11 -1.47 -1.53
N ILE A 147 9.46 -0.40 -0.82
CA ILE A 147 8.63 0.81 -0.73
C ILE A 147 8.61 1.52 -2.09
N ALA A 148 9.75 1.64 -2.77
CA ALA A 148 9.82 2.26 -4.10
C ALA A 148 8.90 1.55 -5.11
N LEU A 149 8.90 0.21 -5.10
CA LEU A 149 8.02 -0.61 -5.93
C LEU A 149 6.54 -0.42 -5.56
N ALA A 150 6.20 -0.28 -4.29
CA ALA A 150 4.82 -0.01 -3.87
C ALA A 150 4.35 1.40 -4.27
N VAL A 151 5.20 2.41 -4.06
CA VAL A 151 4.88 3.81 -4.41
C VAL A 151 4.68 3.99 -5.91
N GLY A 152 5.46 3.32 -6.77
CA GLY A 152 5.22 3.31 -8.21
C GLY A 152 4.13 2.32 -8.66
N GLY A 153 4.04 1.18 -7.98
CA GLY A 153 3.19 0.06 -8.34
C GLY A 153 1.71 0.31 -8.13
N PHE A 154 1.31 0.99 -7.05
CA PHE A 154 -0.10 1.32 -6.81
C PHE A 154 -0.67 2.29 -7.87
N PRO A 155 -0.01 3.43 -8.19
CA PRO A 155 -0.43 4.31 -9.29
C PRO A 155 -0.48 3.61 -10.64
N LEU A 156 0.53 2.79 -10.95
CA LEU A 156 0.56 2.03 -12.20
C LEU A 156 -0.61 1.04 -12.28
N SER A 157 -0.85 0.29 -11.21
CA SER A 157 -1.98 -0.65 -11.11
C SER A 157 -3.31 0.05 -11.29
N PHE A 158 -3.45 1.25 -10.72
CA PHE A 158 -4.66 2.06 -10.85
C PHE A 158 -4.87 2.51 -12.30
N ALA A 159 -3.82 3.05 -12.93
CA ALA A 159 -3.87 3.46 -14.32
C ALA A 159 -4.22 2.30 -15.26
N MET A 160 -3.58 1.13 -15.07
CA MET A 160 -3.87 -0.06 -15.88
C MET A 160 -5.31 -0.56 -15.69
N TYR A 161 -5.81 -0.61 -14.46
CA TYR A 161 -7.18 -1.04 -14.19
C TYR A 161 -8.22 -0.04 -14.73
N LEU A 162 -7.94 1.26 -14.62
CA LEU A 162 -8.79 2.31 -15.19
C LEU A 162 -8.83 2.21 -16.72
N LEU A 163 -7.67 2.05 -17.38
CA LEU A 163 -7.59 1.87 -18.83
C LEU A 163 -8.36 0.63 -19.29
N TYR A 164 -8.25 -0.48 -18.55
CA TYR A 164 -9.03 -1.69 -18.81
C TYR A 164 -10.55 -1.40 -18.73
N CYS A 165 -10.99 -0.72 -17.68
CA CYS A 165 -12.39 -0.34 -17.50
C CYS A 165 -12.90 0.59 -18.61
N LEU A 166 -12.10 1.58 -19.02
CA LEU A 166 -12.44 2.53 -20.08
C LEU A 166 -12.51 1.87 -21.46
N ARG A 167 -11.55 0.99 -21.78
CA ARG A 167 -11.53 0.23 -23.03
C ARG A 167 -12.77 -0.66 -23.13
N LYS A 168 -13.14 -1.32 -22.03
CA LYS A 168 -14.33 -2.15 -21.99
C LYS A 168 -15.62 -1.37 -22.27
N ARG A 169 -15.77 -0.16 -21.71
CA ARG A 169 -16.94 0.70 -21.98
C ARG A 169 -17.05 1.16 -23.43
N ARG A 170 -15.95 1.25 -24.18
CA ARG A 170 -15.96 1.64 -25.61
C ARG A 170 -16.28 0.48 -26.55
N CYS A 171 -16.14 -0.76 -26.09
CA CYS A 171 -16.35 -1.97 -26.90
C CYS A 171 -17.65 -2.71 -26.55
N SER A 172 -18.47 -2.15 -25.66
CA SER A 172 -19.77 -2.68 -25.23
C SER A 172 -20.87 -1.73 -25.63
#